data_AF-A0A7X6PV56-F1
#
_entry.id   AF-A0A7X6PV56-F1
#
_cell.length_a   1.000
_cell.length_b   1.000
_cell.length_c   1.000
_cell.angle_alpha   90.00
_cell.angle_beta   90.00
_cell.angle_gamma   90.00
#
_symmetry.space_group_name_H-M   'P 1'
#
loop_
_entity.id
_entity.type
_entity.pdbx_description
1 polymer ?
#
loop_
_entity_poly.entity_id
_entity_poly.type
_entity_poly.pdbx_seq_one_letter_code
_entity_poly.pdbx_strand_id
1 'polypeptide(L)'
;VIEVMACPGGCVNGAGQPVITDPGCVSKRADSLREIDSKSKISTTLANSSVSSIYSEYLGHPGSSEAHKLLHTRYTSRKRVKDDAFHVQGSATPKLSVSICVGINCSLGGEHELKIDSVAYIDTHGLQDIVEIKAAFCFEKCSGKSPMVKINDDIVAGCTFGHIRNRINDVLNNGD
;
A
#
# COMPACT_ATOMS: atom_id res chain seq x y z
N VAL A 1 12.52 18.32 -5.23
CA VAL A 1 12.30 17.65 -3.93
C VAL A 1 10.83 17.83 -3.57
N ILE A 2 10.14 16.79 -3.11
CA ILE A 2 8.73 16.84 -2.68
C ILE A 2 8.67 16.39 -1.23
N GLU A 3 7.96 17.14 -0.38
CA GLU A 3 7.68 16.80 1.02
C GLU A 3 6.17 16.62 1.21
N VAL A 4 5.76 15.57 1.92
CA VAL A 4 4.35 15.23 2.14
C VAL A 4 4.09 15.17 3.64
N MET A 5 3.10 15.93 4.12
CA MET A 5 2.65 15.94 5.51
C MET A 5 1.22 15.40 5.61
N ALA A 6 0.96 14.57 6.61
CA ALA A 6 -0.38 14.00 6.82
C ALA A 6 -1.38 15.02 7.41
N CYS A 7 -0.90 15.98 8.21
CA CYS A 7 -1.74 16.97 8.88
C CYS A 7 -1.79 18.28 8.08
N PRO A 8 -2.99 18.84 7.80
CA PRO A 8 -3.12 20.17 7.22
C PRO A 8 -2.47 21.21 8.13
N GLY A 9 -1.59 22.05 7.60
CA GLY A 9 -0.84 23.04 8.39
C GLY A 9 0.38 22.48 9.14
N GLY A 10 0.75 21.21 8.90
CA GLY A 10 1.95 20.58 9.45
C GLY A 10 1.82 20.11 10.91
N CYS A 11 2.95 19.76 11.52
CA CYS A 11 2.98 19.12 12.85
C CYS A 11 2.36 19.97 13.97
N VAL A 12 2.39 21.31 13.86
CA VAL A 12 1.79 22.25 14.82
C VAL A 12 0.25 22.15 14.91
N ASN A 13 -0.36 21.49 13.93
CA ASN A 13 -1.79 21.23 13.84
C ASN A 13 -2.10 19.72 13.82
N GLY A 14 -1.20 18.89 14.39
CA GLY A 14 -1.45 17.47 14.52
C GLY A 14 -2.64 17.17 15.44
N ALA A 15 -3.31 16.03 15.22
CA ALA A 15 -4.51 15.65 15.98
C ALA A 15 -4.29 15.46 17.49
N GLY A 16 -3.04 15.30 17.93
CA GLY A 16 -2.68 15.25 19.36
C GLY A 16 -2.55 16.61 20.04
N GLN A 17 -2.72 17.72 19.30
CA GLN A 17 -2.66 19.07 19.85
C GLN A 17 -3.99 19.46 20.53
N PRO A 18 -3.98 20.43 21.47
CA PRO A 18 -5.22 20.93 22.07
C PRO A 18 -6.20 21.45 21.02
N VAL A 19 -7.46 21.02 21.13
CA VAL A 19 -8.57 21.48 20.27
C VAL A 19 -8.93 22.91 20.68
N ILE A 20 -8.79 23.83 19.73
CA ILE A 20 -9.05 25.25 19.94
C ILE A 20 -9.92 25.75 18.79
N THR A 21 -10.93 26.57 19.11
CA THR A 21 -11.89 27.11 18.14
C THR A 21 -11.38 28.34 17.37
N ASP A 22 -10.32 28.99 17.87
CA ASP A 22 -9.65 30.11 17.19
C ASP A 22 -8.93 29.63 15.92
N PRO A 23 -9.38 30.07 14.72
CA PRO A 23 -8.73 29.71 13.45
C PRO A 23 -7.27 30.19 13.36
N GLY A 24 -6.91 31.25 14.08
CA GLY A 24 -5.55 31.80 14.09
C GLY A 24 -4.55 31.02 14.94
N CYS A 25 -5.01 30.03 15.71
CA CYS A 25 -4.17 29.33 16.68
C CYS A 25 -2.97 28.61 16.02
N VAL A 26 -3.18 27.99 14.85
CA VAL A 26 -2.13 27.27 14.13
C VAL A 26 -0.98 28.20 13.72
N SER A 27 -1.32 29.40 13.21
CA SER A 27 -0.31 30.41 12.86
C SER A 27 0.46 30.84 14.09
N LYS A 28 -0.25 31.18 15.18
CA LYS A 28 0.37 31.62 16.44
C LYS A 28 1.38 30.58 16.96
N ARG A 29 1.03 29.28 16.92
CA ARG A 29 1.95 28.19 17.31
C ARG A 29 3.19 28.16 16.42
N ALA A 30 3.02 28.26 15.11
CA ALA A 30 4.15 28.28 14.17
C ALA A 30 5.03 29.52 14.39
N ASP A 31 4.44 30.69 14.62
CA ASP A 31 5.16 31.94 14.85
C ASP A 31 5.98 31.90 16.14
N SER A 32 5.41 31.37 17.23
CA SER A 32 6.16 31.17 18.48
C SER A 32 7.36 30.25 18.29
N LEU A 33 7.24 29.17 17.51
CA LEU A 33 8.38 28.28 17.23
C LEU A 33 9.45 28.97 16.38
N ARG A 34 9.06 29.75 15.37
CA ARG A 34 9.99 30.55 14.55
C ARG A 34 10.72 31.58 15.38
N GLU A 35 10.02 32.23 16.31
CA GLU A 35 10.63 33.21 17.21
C GLU A 35 11.68 32.54 18.11
N ILE A 36 11.37 31.38 18.68
CA ILE A 36 12.32 30.59 19.49
C ILE A 36 13.54 30.20 18.65
N ASP A 37 13.33 29.68 17.44
CA ASP A 37 14.40 29.25 16.55
C ASP A 37 15.30 30.41 16.11
N SER A 38 14.70 31.57 15.77
CA SER A 38 15.45 32.77 15.37
C SER A 38 16.36 33.32 16.48
N LYS A 39 16.04 33.03 17.75
CA LYS A 39 16.83 33.40 18.92
C LYS A 39 17.84 32.33 19.33
N SER A 40 17.85 31.17 18.66
CA SER A 40 18.80 30.11 18.93
C SER A 40 20.22 30.56 18.59
N LYS A 41 21.17 30.25 19.50
CA LYS A 41 22.60 30.45 19.23
C LYS A 41 23.14 29.49 18.18
N ILE A 42 22.47 28.35 17.99
CA ILE A 42 22.81 27.33 17.00
C ILE A 42 21.70 27.32 15.96
N SER A 43 21.96 27.96 14.81
CA SER A 43 20.97 28.15 13.75
C SER A 43 20.98 27.03 12.70
N THR A 44 22.01 26.19 12.67
CA THR A 44 22.12 25.08 11.73
C THR A 44 22.70 23.84 12.40
N THR A 45 22.34 22.66 11.90
CA THR A 45 22.87 21.38 12.40
C THR A 45 24.40 21.28 12.23
N LEU A 46 24.97 21.94 11.21
CA LEU A 46 26.42 21.97 10.97
C LEU A 46 27.17 22.78 12.03
N ALA A 47 26.55 23.81 12.60
CA ALA A 47 27.13 24.60 13.68
C ALA A 47 27.03 23.89 15.06
N ASN A 48 26.37 22.74 15.14
CA ASN A 48 26.20 21.99 16.37
C ASN A 48 27.42 21.09 16.63
N SER A 49 28.22 21.44 17.64
CA SER A 49 29.42 20.67 18.02
C SER A 49 29.09 19.24 18.44
N SER A 50 27.97 19.01 19.13
CA SER A 50 27.56 17.67 19.56
C SER A 50 27.27 16.75 18.38
N VAL A 51 26.67 17.28 17.30
CA VAL A 51 26.45 16.51 16.08
C VAL A 51 27.79 16.15 15.44
N SER A 52 28.70 17.11 15.35
CA SER A 52 30.05 16.87 14.79
C SER A 52 30.81 15.80 15.58
N SER A 53 30.77 15.85 16.92
CA SER A 53 31.39 14.86 17.81
C SER A 53 30.82 13.45 17.59
N ILE A 54 29.49 13.29 17.55
CA ILE A 54 28.86 11.97 17.33
C ILE A 54 29.28 11.38 15.98
N TYR A 55 29.40 12.21 14.94
CA TYR A 55 29.92 11.75 13.66
C TYR A 55 31.40 11.35 13.76
N SER A 56 32.28 12.22 14.25
CA SER A 56 33.71 11.89 14.30
C SER A 56 34.04 10.69 15.20
N GLU A 57 33.32 10.50 16.29
CA GLU A 57 33.65 9.51 17.32
C GLU A 57 32.93 8.17 17.10
N TYR A 58 31.76 8.17 16.45
CA TYR A 58 30.92 6.98 16.37
C TYR A 58 30.36 6.68 14.97
N LEU A 59 29.72 7.66 14.32
CA LEU A 59 29.04 7.41 13.04
C LEU A 59 29.97 7.50 11.81
N GLY A 60 31.18 8.03 11.95
CA GLY A 60 32.10 8.34 10.86
C GLY A 60 31.67 9.57 10.05
N HIS A 61 31.21 9.35 8.82
CA HIS A 61 30.74 10.41 7.92
C HIS A 61 29.27 10.18 7.51
N PRO A 62 28.56 11.21 7.03
CA PRO A 62 27.23 11.02 6.43
C PRO A 62 27.25 9.93 5.36
N GLY A 63 26.33 8.98 5.45
CA GLY A 63 26.25 7.84 4.53
C GLY A 63 27.27 6.71 4.76
N SER A 64 28.05 6.74 5.85
CA SER A 64 28.89 5.59 6.25
C SER A 64 28.04 4.34 6.50
N SER A 65 28.69 3.18 6.61
CA SER A 65 28.01 1.93 6.98
C SER A 65 27.27 2.04 8.32
N GLU A 66 27.88 2.67 9.33
CA GLU A 66 27.26 2.78 10.66
C GLU A 66 26.10 3.78 10.65
N ALA A 67 26.24 4.91 9.95
CA ALA A 67 25.15 5.88 9.78
C ALA A 67 23.98 5.27 8.98
N HIS A 68 24.25 4.49 7.94
CA HIS A 68 23.21 3.81 7.17
C HIS A 68 22.47 2.77 8.01
N LYS A 69 23.22 2.01 8.83
CA LYS A 69 22.64 1.00 9.71
C LYS A 69 21.73 1.60 10.79
N LEU A 70 22.10 2.75 11.37
CA LEU A 70 21.42 3.34 12.52
C LEU A 70 20.38 4.41 12.17
N LEU A 71 20.63 5.21 11.15
CA LEU A 71 19.83 6.41 10.84
C LEU A 71 18.98 6.28 9.58
N HIS A 72 19.24 5.27 8.73
CA HIS A 72 18.44 5.02 7.54
C HIS A 72 17.45 3.88 7.77
N THR A 73 16.39 3.88 6.96
CA THR A 73 15.37 2.82 7.00
C THR A 73 15.00 2.39 5.59
N ARG A 74 14.23 1.30 5.50
CA ARG A 74 13.69 0.78 4.23
C ARG A 74 12.18 0.65 4.36
N TYR A 75 11.49 0.98 3.28
CA TYR A 75 10.05 0.81 3.18
C TYR A 75 9.73 -0.44 2.38
N THR A 76 8.64 -1.10 2.76
CA THR A 76 8.04 -2.20 1.99
C THR A 76 6.55 -1.96 1.88
N SER A 77 5.91 -2.59 0.89
CA SER A 77 4.47 -2.56 0.74
C SER A 77 3.82 -3.15 2.00
N ARG A 78 2.85 -2.45 2.57
CA ARG A 78 2.04 -2.97 3.68
C ARG A 78 0.71 -3.43 3.09
N LYS A 79 0.51 -4.74 2.98
CA LYS A 79 -0.81 -5.30 2.61
C LYS A 79 -1.85 -4.77 3.58
N ARG A 80 -2.99 -4.31 3.04
CA ARG A 80 -4.12 -3.82 3.87
C ARG A 80 -4.80 -4.96 4.63
N VAL A 81 -4.70 -6.18 4.12
CA VAL A 81 -5.25 -7.42 4.70
C VAL A 81 -4.17 -8.50 4.55
N LYS A 82 -3.84 -9.21 5.63
CA LYS A 82 -2.73 -10.19 5.64
C LYS A 82 -3.15 -11.58 5.18
N ASP A 83 -4.36 -11.99 5.51
CA ASP A 83 -4.98 -13.25 5.11
C ASP A 83 -6.50 -13.06 5.08
N ASP A 84 -7.15 -13.88 4.28
CA ASP A 84 -8.57 -13.88 3.92
C ASP A 84 -8.91 -12.91 2.79
N ALA A 85 -8.64 -13.37 1.57
CA ALA A 85 -9.38 -12.86 0.43
C ALA A 85 -10.88 -13.12 0.69
N PHE A 86 -11.68 -12.05 0.66
CA PHE A 86 -13.09 -12.13 0.98
C PHE A 86 -13.80 -12.99 -0.06
N HIS A 87 -14.48 -14.02 0.41
CA HIS A 87 -15.26 -14.88 -0.45
C HIS A 87 -16.36 -14.04 -1.12
N VAL A 88 -16.34 -14.01 -2.45
CA VAL A 88 -17.37 -13.32 -3.24
C VAL A 88 -18.44 -14.33 -3.63
N GLN A 89 -18.02 -15.50 -4.12
CA GLN A 89 -18.92 -16.56 -4.58
C GLN A 89 -18.21 -17.90 -4.75
N GLY A 90 -18.90 -19.02 -4.49
CA GLY A 90 -18.46 -20.40 -4.76
C GLY A 90 -18.53 -21.34 -3.55
N SER A 91 -17.96 -22.54 -3.71
CA SER A 91 -17.84 -23.56 -2.64
C SER A 91 -16.60 -23.36 -1.75
N ALA A 92 -16.62 -23.91 -0.53
CA ALA A 92 -15.51 -23.88 0.42
C ALA A 92 -14.30 -24.76 -0.01
N THR A 93 -14.50 -25.68 -0.95
CA THR A 93 -13.45 -26.55 -1.52
C THR A 93 -13.51 -26.55 -3.06
N PRO A 94 -13.13 -25.45 -3.71
CA PRO A 94 -13.20 -25.34 -5.17
C PRO A 94 -12.04 -26.09 -5.86
N LYS A 95 -12.25 -26.54 -7.10
CA LYS A 95 -11.15 -26.99 -7.98
C LYS A 95 -10.34 -25.81 -8.54
N LEU A 96 -10.94 -24.61 -8.60
CA LEU A 96 -10.31 -23.39 -9.10
C LEU A 96 -10.62 -22.20 -8.19
N SER A 97 -9.59 -21.56 -7.63
CA SER A 97 -9.72 -20.34 -6.84
C SER A 97 -9.19 -19.13 -7.61
N VAL A 98 -10.05 -18.15 -7.86
CA VAL A 98 -9.76 -16.91 -8.59
C VAL A 98 -9.80 -15.74 -7.61
N SER A 99 -8.63 -15.28 -7.19
CA SER A 99 -8.46 -14.13 -6.31
C SER A 99 -8.16 -12.87 -7.12
N ILE A 100 -9.10 -11.92 -7.16
CA ILE A 100 -8.98 -10.66 -7.89
C ILE A 100 -8.49 -9.57 -6.93
N CYS A 101 -7.41 -8.86 -7.28
CA CYS A 101 -6.90 -7.76 -6.47
C CYS A 101 -7.87 -6.57 -6.53
N VAL A 102 -8.36 -6.10 -5.38
CA VAL A 102 -9.22 -4.90 -5.22
C VAL A 102 -8.46 -3.70 -4.65
N GLY A 103 -7.14 -3.67 -4.86
CA GLY A 103 -6.32 -2.50 -4.57
C GLY A 103 -6.54 -1.39 -5.60
N ILE A 104 -6.29 -0.13 -5.21
CA ILE A 104 -6.55 1.07 -6.03
C ILE A 104 -6.04 0.96 -7.47
N ASN A 105 -4.83 0.44 -7.69
CA ASN A 105 -4.28 0.28 -9.04
C ASN A 105 -5.07 -0.73 -9.90
N CYS A 106 -5.61 -1.79 -9.30
CA CYS A 106 -6.46 -2.74 -10.00
C CYS A 106 -7.88 -2.17 -10.19
N SER A 107 -8.34 -1.34 -9.26
CA SER A 107 -9.55 -0.50 -9.38
C SER A 107 -9.55 0.39 -10.61
N LEU A 108 -8.44 1.05 -10.87
CA LEU A 108 -8.28 1.83 -12.09
C LEU A 108 -8.09 0.97 -13.35
N GLY A 109 -7.75 -0.31 -13.18
CA GLY A 109 -7.54 -1.27 -14.26
C GLY A 109 -8.77 -2.07 -14.67
N GLY A 110 -9.95 -1.81 -14.10
CA GLY A 110 -11.19 -2.51 -14.46
C GLY A 110 -11.38 -3.88 -13.77
N GLU A 111 -10.85 -4.06 -12.54
CA GLU A 111 -11.14 -5.25 -11.74
C GLU A 111 -12.64 -5.44 -11.42
N HIS A 112 -13.42 -4.36 -11.39
CA HIS A 112 -14.84 -4.37 -11.08
C HIS A 112 -15.65 -5.02 -12.21
N GLU A 113 -15.41 -4.60 -13.44
CA GLU A 113 -15.99 -5.22 -14.65
C GLU A 113 -15.58 -6.69 -14.72
N LEU A 114 -14.29 -6.97 -14.54
CA LEU A 114 -13.78 -8.34 -14.53
C LEU A 114 -14.48 -9.24 -13.50
N LYS A 115 -14.76 -8.70 -12.30
CA LYS A 115 -15.46 -9.42 -11.24
C LYS A 115 -16.92 -9.68 -11.58
N ILE A 116 -17.63 -8.67 -12.10
CA ILE A 116 -19.03 -8.81 -12.53
C ILE A 116 -19.13 -9.87 -13.64
N ASP A 117 -18.29 -9.77 -14.67
CA ASP A 117 -18.30 -10.71 -15.79
C ASP A 117 -17.99 -12.14 -15.34
N SER A 118 -17.04 -12.30 -14.42
CA SER A 118 -16.67 -13.60 -13.87
C SER A 118 -17.80 -14.22 -13.04
N VAL A 119 -18.46 -13.44 -12.19
CA VAL A 119 -19.62 -13.88 -11.40
C VAL A 119 -20.78 -14.29 -12.33
N ALA A 120 -21.13 -13.44 -13.29
CA ALA A 120 -22.21 -13.72 -14.25
C ALA A 120 -21.94 -14.98 -15.08
N TYR A 121 -20.68 -15.23 -15.46
CA TYR A 121 -20.31 -16.45 -16.18
C TYR A 121 -20.48 -17.71 -15.32
N ILE A 122 -20.07 -17.66 -14.05
CA ILE A 122 -20.23 -18.78 -13.12
C ILE A 122 -21.72 -19.09 -12.90
N ASP A 123 -22.55 -18.06 -12.74
CA ASP A 123 -24.00 -18.21 -12.55
C ASP A 123 -24.68 -18.83 -13.77
N THR A 124 -24.39 -18.31 -14.96
CA THR A 124 -25.01 -18.77 -16.21
C THR A 124 -24.65 -20.21 -16.58
N HIS A 125 -23.50 -20.71 -16.11
CA HIS A 125 -23.01 -22.07 -16.41
C HIS A 125 -23.10 -23.02 -15.21
N GLY A 126 -23.64 -22.57 -14.06
CA GLY A 126 -23.79 -23.40 -12.86
C GLY A 126 -22.47 -23.88 -12.26
N LEU A 127 -21.40 -23.08 -12.33
CA LEU A 127 -20.03 -23.50 -11.96
C LEU A 127 -19.67 -23.21 -10.49
N GLN A 128 -20.66 -22.89 -9.66
CA GLN A 128 -20.47 -22.44 -8.27
C GLN A 128 -19.79 -23.49 -7.39
N ASP A 129 -19.94 -24.78 -7.70
CA ASP A 129 -19.32 -25.88 -6.94
C ASP A 129 -17.84 -26.08 -7.28
N ILE A 130 -17.39 -25.57 -8.43
CA ILE A 130 -16.06 -25.85 -9.01
C ILE A 130 -15.15 -24.63 -8.90
N VAL A 131 -15.70 -23.43 -9.05
CA VAL A 131 -14.96 -22.17 -9.11
C VAL A 131 -15.33 -21.28 -7.93
N GLU A 132 -14.32 -20.74 -7.27
CA GLU A 132 -14.47 -19.75 -6.21
C GLU A 132 -13.84 -18.41 -6.62
N ILE A 133 -14.59 -17.32 -6.52
CA ILE A 133 -14.08 -15.97 -6.71
C ILE A 133 -13.84 -15.34 -5.34
N LYS A 134 -12.64 -14.79 -5.14
CA LYS A 134 -12.26 -14.03 -3.94
C LYS A 134 -11.81 -12.62 -4.30
N ALA A 135 -12.05 -11.68 -3.39
CA ALA A 135 -11.45 -10.36 -3.42
C ALA A 135 -10.20 -10.33 -2.54
N ALA A 136 -9.03 -10.10 -3.11
CA ALA A 136 -7.75 -10.04 -2.40
C ALA A 136 -7.17 -8.61 -2.39
N PHE A 137 -6.29 -8.32 -1.43
CA PHE A 137 -5.57 -7.05 -1.40
C PHE A 137 -4.08 -7.24 -1.69
N CYS A 138 -3.67 -6.85 -2.90
CA CYS A 138 -2.28 -6.73 -3.34
C CYS A 138 -1.46 -8.04 -3.33
N PHE A 139 -1.01 -8.48 -4.52
CA PHE A 139 -0.09 -9.61 -4.68
C PHE A 139 1.39 -9.21 -4.75
N GLU A 140 1.71 -7.93 -4.56
CA GLU A 140 3.07 -7.37 -4.59
C GLU A 140 3.83 -7.56 -5.91
N LYS A 141 3.14 -7.99 -6.98
CA LYS A 141 3.68 -8.18 -8.34
C LYS A 141 3.11 -7.19 -9.35
N CYS A 142 2.78 -5.96 -8.93
CA CYS A 142 2.30 -4.92 -9.84
C CYS A 142 3.42 -4.57 -10.86
N SER A 143 3.26 -5.01 -12.10
CA SER A 143 4.24 -4.85 -13.19
C SER A 143 3.86 -3.77 -14.21
N GLY A 144 3.05 -2.79 -13.79
CA GLY A 144 2.51 -1.74 -14.67
C GLY A 144 1.29 -2.17 -15.49
N LYS A 145 0.87 -3.44 -15.41
CA LYS A 145 -0.38 -3.96 -15.99
C LYS A 145 -1.37 -4.32 -14.88
N SER A 146 -2.62 -3.90 -15.03
CA SER A 146 -3.74 -4.16 -14.12
C SER A 146 -4.96 -4.65 -14.91
N PRO A 147 -5.89 -5.39 -14.29
CA PRO A 147 -5.91 -5.83 -12.90
C PRO A 147 -4.98 -7.04 -12.65
N MET A 148 -4.56 -7.21 -11.40
CA MET A 148 -3.79 -8.38 -10.97
C MET A 148 -4.75 -9.45 -10.44
N VAL A 149 -4.64 -10.67 -10.93
CA VAL A 149 -5.48 -11.79 -10.50
C VAL A 149 -4.60 -12.99 -10.20
N LYS A 150 -4.83 -13.64 -9.06
CA LYS A 150 -4.20 -14.91 -8.68
C LYS A 150 -5.19 -16.04 -8.97
N ILE A 151 -4.85 -16.95 -9.87
CA ILE A 151 -5.64 -18.14 -10.21
C ILE A 151 -4.88 -19.34 -9.66
N ASN A 152 -5.44 -20.01 -8.64
CA ASN A 152 -4.72 -20.97 -7.81
C ASN A 152 -3.40 -20.37 -7.30
N ASP A 153 -2.23 -20.80 -7.79
CA ASP A 153 -0.93 -20.25 -7.41
C ASP A 153 -0.31 -19.27 -8.43
N ASP A 154 -0.91 -19.16 -9.62
CA ASP A 154 -0.41 -18.33 -10.70
C ASP A 154 -0.93 -16.90 -10.61
N ILE A 155 -0.02 -15.91 -10.67
CA ILE A 155 -0.39 -14.49 -10.69
C ILE A 155 -0.33 -13.97 -12.13
N VAL A 156 -1.47 -13.51 -12.64
CA VAL A 156 -1.63 -12.93 -13.97
C VAL A 156 -1.74 -11.41 -13.84
N ALA A 157 -0.85 -10.68 -14.53
CA ALA A 157 -0.89 -9.23 -14.63
C ALA A 157 -1.65 -8.79 -15.87
N GLY A 158 -2.55 -7.80 -15.75
CA GLY A 158 -3.41 -7.39 -16.87
C GLY A 158 -4.43 -8.46 -17.23
N CYS A 159 -4.97 -9.15 -16.22
CA CYS A 159 -5.90 -10.23 -16.43
C CYS A 159 -7.19 -9.72 -17.06
N THR A 160 -7.62 -10.37 -18.14
CA THR A 160 -8.91 -10.11 -18.80
C THR A 160 -9.86 -11.28 -18.56
N PHE A 161 -11.14 -11.07 -18.78
CA PHE A 161 -12.14 -12.14 -18.64
C PHE A 161 -11.81 -13.37 -19.49
N GLY A 162 -11.22 -13.19 -20.68
CA GLY A 162 -10.76 -14.28 -21.53
C GLY A 162 -9.71 -15.18 -20.86
N HIS A 163 -8.81 -14.62 -20.05
CA HIS A 163 -7.84 -15.40 -19.29
C HIS A 163 -8.51 -16.28 -18.24
N ILE A 164 -9.49 -15.74 -17.51
CA ILE A 164 -10.24 -16.48 -16.49
C ILE A 164 -11.06 -17.59 -17.15
N ARG A 165 -11.78 -17.27 -18.23
CA ARG A 165 -12.60 -18.24 -18.97
C ARG A 165 -11.77 -19.40 -19.52
N ASN A 166 -10.60 -19.13 -20.09
CA ASN A 166 -9.71 -20.18 -20.58
C ASN A 166 -9.27 -21.11 -19.44
N ARG A 167 -8.90 -20.56 -18.28
CA ARG A 167 -8.54 -21.36 -17.10
C ARG A 167 -9.72 -22.19 -16.56
N ILE A 168 -10.93 -21.66 -16.60
CA ILE A 168 -12.14 -22.43 -16.23
C ILE A 168 -12.34 -23.60 -17.20
N ASN A 169 -12.23 -23.36 -18.51
CA ASN A 169 -12.39 -24.41 -19.52
C ASN A 169 -11.30 -25.49 -19.43
N ASP A 170 -10.05 -25.11 -19.10
CA ASP A 170 -8.96 -26.07 -18.86
C ASP A 170 -9.31 -27.04 -17.73
N VAL A 171 -9.93 -26.54 -16.65
CA VAL A 171 -10.35 -27.37 -15.50
C VAL A 171 -11.56 -28.24 -15.82
N LEU A 172 -12.49 -27.75 -16.66
CA LEU A 172 -13.64 -28.52 -17.11
C LEU A 172 -13.27 -29.64 -18.10
N ASN A 173 -12.27 -29.40 -18.96
CA ASN A 173 -11.83 -30.37 -19.98
C ASN A 173 -10.81 -31.40 -19.47
N ASN A 174 -10.06 -31.09 -18.40
CA ASN A 174 -9.12 -32.02 -17.77
C ASN A 174 -9.70 -32.75 -16.55
N GLY A 175 -11.03 -32.75 -16.40
CA GLY A 175 -11.73 -33.42 -15.31
C GLY A 175 -12.00 -34.89 -15.62
N ASP A 176 -10.99 -35.74 -15.36
CA ASP A 176 -11.19 -37.12 -14.87
C ASP A 176 -11.35 -37.09 -13.34
#